data_AF-A0A0G1QAB6-F1
#
_entry.id   AF-A0A0G1QAB6-F1
#
_cell.length_a   1.000
_cell.length_b   1.000
_cell.length_c   1.000
_cell.angle_alpha   90.00
_cell.angle_beta   90.00
_cell.angle_gamma   90.00
#
_symmetry.space_group_name_H-M   'P 1'
#
loop_
_entity.id
_entity.type
_entity.pdbx_description
1 polymer ?
#
loop_
_entity_poly.entity_id
_entity_poly.type
_entity_poly.pdbx_seq_one_letter_code
_entity_poly.pdbx_strand_id
1 'polypeptide(L)'
;MTDLLILLMSWIISSISYPPPLASELPEVQFKTHVELRILICGNDIQCEKRDFGGAYDYKNNVIYLRDNWDIKRKEHHGVLVHELVHFLQYKNNKKFSCRAEMEREAYSLEEIWYAKNGIQSPNDPMFIQFFLMPWPCDIWL
;
A
#
# COMPACT_ATOMS: atom_id res chain seq x y z
N MET A 1 -12.72 3.31 -12.02
CA MET A 1 -11.81 2.60 -11.08
C MET A 1 -10.89 1.64 -11.83
N THR A 2 -11.43 0.68 -12.59
CA THR A 2 -10.65 -0.30 -13.36
C THR A 2 -9.55 0.29 -14.24
N ASP A 3 -9.84 1.35 -15.01
CA ASP A 3 -8.82 1.99 -15.87
C ASP A 3 -7.65 2.56 -15.07
N LEU A 4 -7.93 3.11 -13.88
CA LEU A 4 -6.89 3.63 -12.99
C LEU A 4 -6.05 2.47 -12.43
N LEU A 5 -6.67 1.37 -12.02
CA LEU A 5 -5.95 0.18 -11.55
C LEU A 5 -5.02 -0.36 -12.62
N ILE A 6 -5.49 -0.46 -13.87
CA ILE A 6 -4.67 -0.92 -15.01
C ILE A 6 -3.50 0.03 -15.26
N LEU A 7 -3.74 1.33 -15.23
CA LEU A 7 -2.70 2.35 -15.45
C LEU A 7 -1.64 2.34 -14.35
N LEU A 8 -2.06 2.31 -13.08
CA LEU A 8 -1.14 2.23 -11.94
C LEU A 8 -0.40 0.90 -11.92
N MET A 9 -1.08 -0.22 -12.18
CA MET A 9 -0.45 -1.54 -12.27
C MET A 9 0.63 -1.56 -13.35
N SER A 10 0.34 -1.00 -14.53
CA SER A 10 1.30 -0.87 -15.63
C SER A 10 2.54 -0.05 -15.24
N TRP A 11 2.34 1.02 -14.48
CA TRP A 11 3.45 1.82 -13.94
C TRP A 11 4.26 1.04 -12.89
N ILE A 12 3.60 0.31 -12.00
CA ILE A 12 4.25 -0.51 -10.96
C ILE A 12 5.12 -1.59 -11.60
N ILE A 13 4.58 -2.41 -12.50
CA ILE A 13 5.33 -3.50 -13.15
C ILE A 13 6.48 -3.00 -14.04
N SER A 14 6.44 -1.73 -14.49
CA SER A 14 7.58 -1.11 -15.17
C SER A 14 8.73 -0.73 -14.23
N SER A 15 8.44 -0.68 -12.92
CA SER A 15 9.36 -0.27 -11.86
C SER A 15 9.89 -1.45 -11.04
N ILE A 16 9.24 -2.62 -11.08
CA ILE A 16 9.61 -3.84 -10.34
C ILE A 16 9.45 -5.10 -11.19
N SER A 17 10.12 -6.18 -10.80
CA SER A 17 10.23 -7.41 -11.62
C SER A 17 9.08 -8.43 -11.45
N TYR A 18 7.91 -8.04 -10.96
CA TYR A 18 6.78 -8.96 -10.87
C TYR A 18 6.15 -9.19 -12.26
N PRO A 19 5.73 -10.43 -12.57
CA PRO A 19 4.85 -10.70 -13.70
C PRO A 19 3.57 -9.85 -13.64
N PRO A 20 3.08 -9.34 -14.78
CA PRO A 20 1.81 -8.61 -14.82
C PRO A 20 0.63 -9.54 -14.47
N PRO A 21 -0.33 -9.10 -13.65
CA PRO A 21 -1.57 -9.83 -13.44
C PRO A 21 -2.47 -9.75 -14.68
N LEU A 22 -3.37 -10.72 -14.84
CA LEU A 22 -4.50 -10.58 -15.75
C LEU A 22 -5.45 -9.51 -15.20
N ALA A 23 -6.13 -8.78 -16.11
CA ALA A 23 -7.10 -7.76 -15.71
C ALA A 23 -8.24 -8.32 -14.84
N SER A 24 -8.64 -9.59 -15.06
CA SER A 24 -9.66 -10.30 -14.28
C SER A 24 -9.21 -10.66 -12.86
N GLU A 25 -7.93 -10.50 -12.54
CA GLU A 25 -7.36 -10.84 -11.23
C GLU A 25 -7.12 -9.61 -10.35
N LEU A 26 -7.32 -8.40 -10.91
CA LEU A 26 -7.15 -7.16 -10.16
C LEU A 26 -8.11 -7.13 -8.95
N PRO A 27 -7.66 -6.61 -7.80
CA PRO A 27 -8.50 -6.55 -6.61
C PRO A 27 -9.67 -5.58 -6.79
N GLU A 28 -10.78 -5.89 -6.12
CA GLU A 28 -11.88 -4.93 -5.96
C GLU A 28 -11.43 -3.78 -5.05
N VAL A 29 -11.92 -2.57 -5.29
CA VAL A 29 -11.69 -1.43 -4.41
C VAL A 29 -12.98 -1.08 -3.67
N GLN A 30 -12.92 -1.09 -2.35
CA GLN A 30 -14.02 -0.68 -1.47
C GLN A 30 -13.61 0.51 -0.61
N PHE A 31 -14.57 1.39 -0.34
CA PHE A 31 -14.36 2.55 0.51
C PHE A 31 -14.88 2.29 1.92
N LYS A 32 -14.09 2.68 2.92
CA LYS A 32 -14.40 2.50 4.34
C LYS A 32 -14.14 3.80 5.09
N THR A 33 -14.98 4.06 6.09
CA THR A 33 -14.70 5.16 7.03
C THR A 33 -13.34 4.93 7.71
N HIS A 34 -12.73 6.00 8.20
CA HIS A 34 -11.49 5.88 8.96
C HIS A 34 -11.59 4.90 10.14
N VAL A 35 -12.74 4.86 10.83
CA VAL A 35 -12.99 3.95 11.95
C VAL A 35 -13.09 2.49 11.49
N GLU A 36 -13.81 2.21 10.41
CA GLU A 36 -13.91 0.86 9.86
C GLU A 36 -12.55 0.35 9.36
N LEU A 37 -11.81 1.20 8.65
CA LEU A 37 -10.48 0.86 8.14
C LEU A 37 -9.51 0.54 9.30
N ARG A 38 -9.54 1.34 10.36
CA ARG A 38 -8.80 1.07 11.59
C ARG A 38 -9.18 -0.28 12.20
N ILE A 39 -10.47 -0.60 12.32
CA ILE A 39 -10.92 -1.88 12.87
C ILE A 39 -10.43 -3.05 12.00
N LEU A 40 -10.48 -2.91 10.67
CA LEU A 40 -10.00 -3.92 9.72
C LEU A 40 -8.49 -4.19 9.87
N ILE A 41 -7.69 -3.14 10.07
CA ILE A 41 -6.22 -3.26 10.14
C ILE A 41 -5.74 -3.66 11.54
N CYS A 42 -6.32 -3.06 12.57
CA CYS A 42 -5.83 -3.12 13.95
C CYS A 42 -6.57 -4.16 14.82
N GLY A 43 -7.78 -4.58 14.42
CA GLY A 43 -8.67 -5.31 15.30
C GLY A 43 -8.89 -4.58 16.64
N ASN A 44 -8.56 -5.25 17.75
CA ASN A 44 -8.69 -4.72 19.11
C ASN A 44 -7.40 -4.09 19.65
N ASP A 45 -6.36 -3.85 18.83
CA ASP A 45 -5.11 -3.25 19.29
C ASP A 45 -5.25 -1.75 19.54
N ILE A 46 -5.23 -1.37 20.82
CA ILE A 46 -5.34 0.02 21.30
C ILE A 46 -4.12 0.85 20.90
N GLN A 47 -2.92 0.25 20.72
CA GLN A 47 -1.74 1.01 20.29
C GLN A 47 -1.84 1.49 18.84
N CYS A 48 -2.75 0.89 18.07
CA CYS A 48 -3.00 1.22 16.69
C CYS A 48 -3.91 2.46 16.51
N GLU A 49 -4.51 2.98 17.59
CA GLU A 49 -5.44 4.12 17.55
C GLU A 49 -4.82 5.43 17.07
N LYS A 50 -3.50 5.58 17.23
CA LYS A 50 -2.79 6.82 16.86
C LYS A 50 -2.34 6.86 15.40
N ARG A 51 -2.55 5.78 14.63
CA ARG A 51 -2.07 5.67 13.25
C ARG A 51 -3.14 6.11 12.26
N ASP A 52 -2.73 6.88 11.26
CA ASP A 52 -3.62 7.34 10.21
C ASP A 52 -3.52 6.47 8.96
N PHE A 53 -4.49 5.58 8.73
CA PHE A 53 -4.45 4.62 7.62
C PHE A 53 -5.10 5.18 6.36
N GLY A 54 -4.36 5.20 5.25
CA GLY A 54 -4.89 5.56 3.93
C GLY A 54 -5.65 4.42 3.25
N GLY A 55 -5.18 3.18 3.43
CA GLY A 55 -5.74 1.99 2.83
C GLY A 55 -5.24 0.70 3.48
N ALA A 56 -5.73 -0.43 2.99
CA ALA A 56 -5.23 -1.77 3.29
C ALA A 56 -5.67 -2.78 2.22
N TYR A 57 -4.75 -3.65 1.81
CA TYR A 57 -5.03 -4.80 0.98
C TYR A 57 -5.35 -6.04 1.82
N ASP A 58 -6.56 -6.58 1.64
CA ASP A 58 -7.01 -7.86 2.21
C ASP A 58 -6.78 -8.99 1.22
N TYR A 59 -5.66 -9.69 1.40
CA TYR A 59 -5.25 -10.80 0.55
C TYR A 59 -6.19 -12.01 0.59
N LYS A 60 -7.04 -12.16 1.63
CA LYS A 60 -7.96 -13.30 1.74
C LYS A 60 -9.15 -13.14 0.81
N ASN A 61 -9.64 -11.92 0.70
CA ASN A 61 -10.82 -11.59 -0.11
C ASN A 61 -10.46 -10.92 -1.44
N ASN A 62 -9.17 -10.60 -1.67
CA ASN A 62 -8.68 -9.85 -2.83
C ASN A 62 -9.37 -8.47 -2.97
N VAL A 63 -9.43 -7.74 -1.85
CA VAL A 63 -10.07 -6.41 -1.77
C VAL A 63 -9.04 -5.39 -1.27
N ILE A 64 -8.97 -4.24 -1.92
CA ILE A 64 -8.30 -3.05 -1.40
C ILE A 64 -9.36 -2.18 -0.73
N TYR A 65 -9.18 -1.93 0.56
CA TYR A 65 -9.94 -0.94 1.29
C TYR A 65 -9.22 0.40 1.24
N LEU A 66 -9.93 1.46 0.86
CA LEU A 66 -9.43 2.84 0.90
C LEU A 66 -10.32 3.68 1.81
N ARG A 67 -9.77 4.78 2.33
CA ARG A 67 -10.56 5.75 3.10
C ARG A 67 -11.71 6.32 2.26
N ASP A 68 -12.87 6.55 2.86
CA ASP A 68 -14.09 7.03 2.19
C ASP A 68 -13.99 8.44 1.59
N ASN A 69 -13.06 9.25 2.07
CA ASN A 69 -12.70 10.55 1.50
C ASN A 69 -11.61 10.46 0.40
N TRP A 70 -11.26 9.26 -0.06
CA TRP A 70 -10.33 9.06 -1.15
C TRP A 70 -10.90 9.65 -2.46
N ASP A 71 -10.01 10.21 -3.27
CA ASP A 71 -10.35 11.04 -4.43
C ASP A 71 -9.50 10.64 -5.62
N ILE A 72 -10.17 10.19 -6.67
CA ILE A 72 -9.57 9.73 -7.92
C ILE A 72 -8.80 10.83 -8.65
N LYS A 73 -9.05 12.11 -8.37
CA LYS A 73 -8.35 13.23 -9.00
C LYS A 73 -7.05 13.60 -8.27
N ARG A 74 -6.88 13.14 -7.02
CA ARG A 74 -5.71 13.46 -6.19
C ARG A 74 -4.61 12.43 -6.40
N LYS A 75 -3.44 12.92 -6.81
CA LYS A 75 -2.28 12.07 -7.07
C LYS A 75 -1.65 11.53 -5.77
N GLU A 76 -1.85 12.24 -4.67
CA GLU A 76 -1.47 11.81 -3.33
C GLU A 76 -2.26 10.55 -2.94
N HIS A 77 -3.57 10.55 -3.22
CA HIS A 77 -4.43 9.39 -3.00
C HIS A 77 -4.05 8.21 -3.90
N HIS A 78 -3.52 8.46 -5.10
CA HIS A 78 -2.98 7.39 -5.95
C HIS A 78 -1.74 6.72 -5.34
N GLY A 79 -0.93 7.42 -4.56
CA GLY A 79 0.23 6.82 -3.88
C GLY A 79 -0.19 5.75 -2.87
N VAL A 80 -1.24 6.02 -2.07
CA VAL A 80 -1.86 5.02 -1.19
C VAL A 80 -2.34 3.80 -2.00
N LEU A 81 -2.98 4.02 -3.15
CA LEU A 81 -3.43 2.90 -3.98
C LEU A 81 -2.24 2.13 -4.62
N VAL A 82 -1.16 2.82 -4.98
CA VAL A 82 0.09 2.20 -5.43
C VAL A 82 0.65 1.28 -4.35
N HIS A 83 0.68 1.74 -3.10
CA HIS A 83 1.12 0.96 -1.95
C HIS A 83 0.35 -0.37 -1.85
N GLU A 84 -0.98 -0.31 -1.83
CA GLU A 84 -1.82 -1.50 -1.70
C GLU A 84 -1.73 -2.44 -2.92
N LEU A 85 -1.53 -1.89 -4.12
CA LEU A 85 -1.30 -2.70 -5.32
C LEU A 85 0.05 -3.42 -5.30
N VAL A 86 1.08 -2.85 -4.66
CA VAL A 86 2.33 -3.57 -4.41
C VAL A 86 2.09 -4.74 -3.48
N HIS A 87 1.33 -4.58 -2.39
CA HIS A 87 0.95 -5.70 -1.53
C HIS A 87 0.18 -6.79 -2.28
N PHE A 88 -0.76 -6.41 -3.15
CA PHE A 88 -1.42 -7.35 -4.05
C PHE A 88 -0.42 -8.16 -4.88
N LEU A 89 0.55 -7.51 -5.53
CA LEU A 89 1.56 -8.21 -6.35
C LEU A 89 2.47 -9.11 -5.51
N GLN A 90 2.88 -8.66 -4.32
CA GLN A 90 3.69 -9.43 -3.39
C GLN A 90 2.99 -10.75 -3.01
N TYR A 91 1.71 -10.67 -2.62
CA TYR A 91 0.90 -11.84 -2.28
C TYR A 91 0.64 -12.73 -3.49
N LYS A 92 0.26 -12.17 -4.64
CA LYS A 92 -0.01 -12.92 -5.87
C LYS A 92 1.20 -13.75 -6.32
N ASN A 93 2.39 -13.19 -6.17
CA ASN A 93 3.64 -13.85 -6.55
C ASN A 93 4.23 -14.72 -5.43
N ASN A 94 3.47 -14.97 -4.35
CA ASN A 94 3.88 -15.77 -3.20
C ASN A 94 5.24 -15.33 -2.61
N LYS A 95 5.54 -14.02 -2.68
CA LYS A 95 6.81 -13.50 -2.17
C LYS A 95 6.89 -13.78 -0.67
N LYS A 96 8.04 -14.30 -0.26
CA LYS A 96 8.33 -14.57 1.14
C LYS A 96 9.14 -13.41 1.68
N PHE A 97 8.76 -12.98 2.87
CA PHE A 97 9.44 -11.92 3.62
C PHE A 97 9.91 -12.52 4.93
N SER A 98 11.09 -12.10 5.36
CA SER A 98 11.66 -12.45 6.65
C SER A 98 10.96 -11.73 7.80
N CYS A 99 10.39 -10.55 7.55
CA CYS A 99 9.56 -9.81 8.49
C CYS A 99 8.60 -8.84 7.79
N ARG A 100 7.67 -8.26 8.56
CA ARG A 100 6.73 -7.25 8.07
C ARG A 100 7.44 -6.03 7.48
N ALA A 101 8.53 -5.57 8.10
CA ALA A 101 9.24 -4.39 7.63
C ALA A 101 9.82 -4.56 6.22
N GLU A 102 10.26 -5.77 5.86
CA GLU A 102 10.74 -6.07 4.51
C GLU A 102 9.62 -5.96 3.47
N MET A 103 8.42 -6.44 3.81
CA MET A 103 7.22 -6.33 2.96
C MET A 103 6.82 -4.87 2.74
N GLU A 104 6.74 -4.09 3.82
CA GLU A 104 6.34 -2.69 3.83
C GLU A 104 7.38 -1.79 3.13
N ARG A 105 8.68 -2.10 3.26
CA ARG A 105 9.77 -1.33 2.62
C ARG A 105 9.58 -1.21 1.12
N GLU A 106 9.25 -2.30 0.43
CA GLU A 106 9.04 -2.28 -1.03
C GLU A 106 7.81 -1.44 -1.41
N ALA A 107 6.71 -1.56 -0.66
CA ALA A 107 5.49 -0.80 -0.90
C ALA A 107 5.69 0.71 -0.69
N TYR A 108 6.24 1.11 0.47
CA TYR A 108 6.60 2.51 0.73
C TYR A 108 7.63 3.06 -0.24
N SER A 109 8.62 2.27 -0.67
CA SER A 109 9.61 2.74 -1.66
C SER A 109 8.94 3.16 -2.97
N LEU A 110 8.00 2.36 -3.48
CA LEU A 110 7.29 2.70 -4.72
C LEU A 110 6.30 3.85 -4.53
N GLU A 111 5.64 3.92 -3.38
CA GLU A 111 4.78 5.05 -3.02
C GLU A 111 5.57 6.38 -2.99
N GLU A 112 6.74 6.41 -2.36
CA GLU A 112 7.60 7.59 -2.31
C GLU A 112 8.14 7.97 -3.70
N ILE A 113 8.50 6.98 -4.52
CA ILE A 113 8.89 7.22 -5.92
C ILE A 113 7.71 7.81 -6.72
N TRP A 114 6.49 7.34 -6.48
CA TRP A 114 5.28 7.88 -7.09
C TRP A 114 5.08 9.35 -6.71
N TYR A 115 5.18 9.69 -5.43
CA TYR A 115 5.07 11.08 -4.98
C TYR A 115 6.14 11.97 -5.61
N ALA A 116 7.40 11.54 -5.58
CA ALA A 116 8.51 12.30 -6.17
C ALA A 116 8.30 12.55 -7.68
N LYS A 117 7.87 11.53 -8.44
CA LYS A 117 7.60 11.66 -9.89
C LYS A 117 6.44 12.60 -10.22
N ASN A 118 5.49 12.75 -9.30
CA ASN A 118 4.35 13.65 -9.48
C ASN A 118 4.56 15.03 -8.81
N GLY A 119 5.74 15.31 -8.28
CA GLY A 119 6.06 16.59 -7.63
C GLY A 119 5.30 16.82 -6.31
N ILE A 120 4.94 15.73 -5.63
CA ILE A 120 4.17 15.74 -4.39
C ILE A 120 5.13 15.60 -3.21
N GLN A 121 4.97 16.45 -2.20
CA GLN A 121 5.60 16.21 -0.90
C GLN A 121 4.89 15.03 -0.23
N SER A 122 5.67 14.03 0.18
CA SER A 122 5.10 12.85 0.85
C SER A 122 4.27 13.25 2.07
N PRO A 123 3.02 12.75 2.18
CA PRO A 123 2.19 12.95 3.36
C PRO A 123 2.62 12.04 4.53
N ASN A 124 3.49 11.06 4.28
CA ASN A 124 3.95 10.13 5.29
C ASN A 124 4.93 10.82 6.24
N ASP A 125 4.92 10.39 7.50
CA ASP A 125 5.89 10.90 8.49
C ASP A 125 7.32 10.53 8.04
N PRO A 126 8.24 11.51 7.90
CA PRO A 126 9.58 11.25 7.39
C PRO A 126 10.40 10.30 8.27
N MET A 127 10.22 10.32 9.60
CA MET A 127 10.88 9.37 10.49
C MET A 127 10.32 7.96 10.30
N PHE A 128 9.00 7.84 10.14
CA PHE A 128 8.34 6.57 9.87
C PHE A 128 8.83 5.96 8.55
N ILE A 129 8.89 6.76 7.47
CA ILE A 129 9.42 6.30 6.17
C ILE A 129 10.90 5.93 6.29
N GLN A 130 11.72 6.75 6.93
CA GLN A 130 13.14 6.43 7.14
C GLN A 130 13.31 5.10 7.91
N PHE A 131 12.43 4.80 8.86
CA PHE A 131 12.45 3.57 9.64
C PHE A 131 12.24 2.31 8.78
N PHE A 132 11.35 2.35 7.78
CA PHE A 132 11.14 1.25 6.83
C PHE A 132 12.19 1.21 5.71
N LEU A 133 12.63 2.36 5.21
CA LEU A 133 13.58 2.45 4.09
C LEU A 133 15.03 2.15 4.48
N MET A 134 15.39 2.31 5.76
CA MET A 134 16.70 1.88 6.26
C MET A 134 16.80 0.35 6.30
N PRO A 135 17.99 -0.23 6.06
CA PRO A 135 18.24 -1.67 6.10
C PRO A 135 18.32 -2.18 7.55
N TRP A 136 17.39 -1.77 8.42
CA TRP A 136 17.33 -2.30 9.78
C TRP A 136 17.04 -3.81 9.70
N PRO A 137 17.72 -4.60 10.53
CA PRO A 137 17.49 -6.03 10.58
C PRO A 137 16.08 -6.33 11.13
N CYS A 138 15.52 -7.44 10.68
CA CYS A 138 14.14 -7.88 10.98
C CYS A 138 13.89 -8.21 12.47
N ASP A 139 14.93 -8.19 13.28
CA ASP A 139 15.01 -8.50 14.71
C ASP A 139 14.60 -7.34 15.63
N ILE A 140 14.42 -6.12 15.11
CA ILE A 140 13.90 -4.97 15.87
C ILE A 140 12.36 -4.96 15.88
N TRP A 141 11.73 -5.90 15.18
CA TRP A 141 10.28 -5.97 14.93
C TRP A 141 9.60 -7.13 15.68
N LEU A 142 9.79 -7.20 17.01
CA LEU A 142 9.05 -8.06 17.94
C LEU A 142 8.16 -7.23 18.87
#